data_AF-A0A6A4NVJ8-F1
#
_entry.id   AF-A0A6A4NVJ8-F1
#
_cell.length_a   1.000
_cell.length_b   1.000
_cell.length_c   1.000
_cell.angle_alpha   90.00
_cell.angle_beta   90.00
_cell.angle_gamma   90.00
#
_symmetry.space_group_name_H-M   'P 1'
#
loop_
_entity.id
_entity.type
_entity.pdbx_description
1 polymer ?
#
loop_
_entity_poly.entity_id
_entity_poly.type
_entity_poly.pdbx_seq_one_letter_code
_entity_poly.pdbx_strand_id
1 'polypeptide(L)'
;MDSIYSSSSSSSKGKNIITDALSNCFYCKSETTTIKNGWQLYGGDLALLCESCCSAYEDGSFCSRFHKRENGWRDCALCGKMLHCGCIISLKDIVLMDFGGICCMDCGNKYLIRVRI
;
A
#
# COMPACT_ATOMS: atom_id res chain seq x y z
N MET A 1 -19.20 -26.96 -29.22
CA MET A 1 -20.49 -26.38 -29.64
C MET A 1 -20.23 -24.93 -29.96
N ASP A 2 -20.15 -24.69 -31.25
CA ASP A 2 -19.61 -23.52 -31.92
C ASP A 2 -20.46 -22.25 -31.73
N SER A 3 -19.82 -21.08 -31.79
CA SER A 3 -19.95 -20.16 -32.94
C SER A 3 -19.84 -18.68 -32.56
N ILE A 4 -18.79 -18.05 -33.10
CA ILE A 4 -18.83 -16.89 -34.01
C ILE A 4 -19.63 -15.66 -33.55
N TYR A 5 -18.92 -14.56 -33.32
CA TYR A 5 -19.32 -13.28 -33.93
C TYR A 5 -18.10 -12.48 -34.42
N SER A 6 -17.83 -12.66 -35.71
CA SER A 6 -17.38 -11.71 -36.73
C SER A 6 -16.46 -10.56 -36.37
N SER A 7 -15.22 -10.68 -36.85
CA SER A 7 -14.31 -9.58 -37.17
C SER A 7 -14.93 -8.63 -38.20
N SER A 8 -15.03 -7.34 -37.86
CA SER A 8 -15.35 -6.26 -38.79
C SER A 8 -14.24 -5.21 -38.72
N SER A 9 -13.29 -5.30 -39.65
CA SER A 9 -12.31 -4.25 -39.89
C SER A 9 -13.00 -3.01 -40.47
N SER A 10 -13.05 -1.93 -39.69
CA SER A 10 -13.39 -0.60 -40.17
C SER A 10 -12.22 0.34 -39.89
N SER A 11 -11.55 0.71 -40.99
CA SER A 11 -10.53 1.74 -41.04
C SER A 11 -11.13 3.07 -40.61
N SER A 12 -10.67 3.60 -39.47
CA SER A 12 -10.91 4.98 -39.07
C SER A 12 -9.57 5.60 -38.71
N LYS A 13 -9.09 6.49 -39.59
CA LYS A 13 -7.99 7.42 -39.30
C LYS A 13 -8.43 8.29 -38.12
N GLY A 14 -7.98 7.92 -36.91
CA GLY A 14 -8.26 8.62 -35.67
C GLY A 14 -6.97 9.20 -35.09
N LYS A 15 -7.01 10.49 -34.74
CA LYS A 15 -5.89 11.30 -34.25
C LYS A 15 -5.18 10.63 -33.08
N ASN A 16 -3.85 10.63 -33.07
CA ASN A 16 -3.05 10.29 -31.87
C ASN A 16 -3.31 11.34 -30.79
N ILE A 17 -4.38 11.15 -30.03
CA ILE A 17 -4.54 11.77 -28.73
C ILE A 17 -3.83 10.78 -27.80
N ILE A 18 -2.64 11.15 -27.32
CA ILE A 18 -2.03 10.47 -26.18
C ILE A 18 -2.94 10.84 -25.01
N THR A 19 -4.03 10.11 -24.82
CA THR A 19 -4.79 10.16 -23.59
C THR A 19 -3.93 9.44 -22.58
N ASP A 20 -3.33 10.16 -21.63
CA ASP A 20 -2.71 9.54 -20.46
C ASP A 20 -3.69 8.50 -19.92
N ALA A 21 -3.29 7.23 -19.96
CA ALA A 21 -4.19 6.14 -19.63
C ALA A 21 -4.61 6.27 -18.16
N LEU A 22 -5.88 6.60 -17.95
CA LEU A 22 -6.43 6.79 -16.62
C LEU A 22 -6.45 5.45 -15.88
N SER A 23 -5.94 5.45 -14.66
CA SER A 23 -5.84 4.26 -13.81
C SER A 23 -6.49 4.52 -12.46
N ASN A 24 -7.00 3.46 -11.83
CA ASN A 24 -7.67 3.57 -10.53
C ASN A 24 -6.72 3.24 -9.39
N CYS A 25 -6.72 4.10 -8.37
CA CYS A 25 -6.04 3.80 -7.11
C CYS A 25 -6.63 2.53 -6.48
N PHE A 26 -5.79 1.58 -6.14
CA PHE A 26 -6.13 0.33 -5.49
C PHE A 26 -6.91 0.57 -4.18
N TYR A 27 -6.55 1.60 -3.43
CA TYR A 27 -7.19 1.92 -2.15
C TYR A 27 -8.47 2.76 -2.30
N CYS A 28 -8.33 4.05 -2.60
CA CYS A 28 -9.45 4.99 -2.59
C CYS A 28 -10.31 4.99 -3.87
N LYS A 29 -9.93 4.19 -4.87
CA LYS A 29 -10.63 4.05 -6.16
C LYS A 29 -10.67 5.34 -7.00
N SER A 30 -9.93 6.38 -6.62
CA SER A 30 -9.82 7.60 -7.43
C SER A 30 -9.12 7.31 -8.75
N GLU A 31 -9.69 7.82 -9.83
CA GLU A 31 -9.06 7.89 -11.14
C GLU A 31 -7.88 8.88 -11.12
N THR A 32 -6.74 8.48 -11.68
CA THR A 32 -5.53 9.31 -11.78
C THR A 32 -4.72 8.93 -13.01
N THR A 33 -4.03 9.90 -13.58
CA THR A 33 -3.05 9.68 -14.66
C THR A 33 -1.69 9.23 -14.13
N THR A 34 -1.47 9.35 -12.82
CA THR A 34 -0.21 9.00 -12.14
C THR A 34 -0.45 7.93 -11.07
N ILE A 35 0.21 6.79 -11.24
CA ILE A 35 0.16 5.65 -10.34
C ILE A 35 1.57 5.33 -9.86
N LYS A 36 1.68 4.98 -8.58
CA LYS A 36 2.91 4.52 -7.93
C LYS A 36 2.68 3.17 -7.26
N ASN A 37 3.75 2.42 -7.03
CA ASN A 37 3.68 1.13 -6.36
C ASN A 37 3.60 1.29 -4.83
N GLY A 38 2.69 0.55 -4.21
CA GLY A 38 2.47 0.47 -2.78
C GLY A 38 2.99 -0.83 -2.17
N TRP A 39 2.24 -1.38 -1.21
CA TRP A 39 2.56 -2.66 -0.57
C TRP A 39 2.36 -3.84 -1.53
N GLN A 40 3.04 -4.94 -1.22
CA GLN A 40 2.87 -6.20 -1.93
C GLN A 40 1.52 -6.84 -1.59
N LEU A 41 0.80 -7.26 -2.61
CA LEU A 41 -0.44 -8.01 -2.51
C LEU A 41 -0.15 -9.50 -2.32
N TYR A 42 -1.14 -10.26 -1.86
CA TYR A 42 -1.03 -11.70 -1.69
C TYR A 42 -0.61 -12.43 -2.99
N GLY A 43 -1.05 -11.96 -4.15
CA GLY A 43 -0.68 -12.51 -5.45
C GLY A 43 0.75 -12.22 -5.91
N GLY A 44 1.53 -11.45 -5.15
CA GLY A 44 2.90 -11.05 -5.50
C GLY A 44 3.00 -9.70 -6.21
N ASP A 45 1.91 -9.24 -6.83
CA ASP A 45 1.83 -7.90 -7.44
C ASP A 45 1.91 -6.77 -6.41
N LEU A 46 2.15 -5.54 -6.87
CA LEU A 46 2.16 -4.35 -6.04
C LEU A 46 0.84 -3.59 -6.13
N ALA A 47 0.37 -3.06 -5.01
CA ALA A 47 -0.81 -2.20 -4.97
C ALA A 47 -0.54 -0.91 -5.76
N LEU A 48 -1.35 -0.60 -6.76
CA LEU A 48 -1.24 0.62 -7.55
C LEU A 48 -1.92 1.79 -6.83
N LEU A 49 -1.18 2.81 -6.41
CA LEU A 49 -1.68 3.90 -5.58
C LEU A 49 -1.63 5.25 -6.30
N CYS A 50 -2.63 6.11 -6.07
CA CYS A 50 -2.52 7.53 -6.40
C CYS A 50 -1.50 8.23 -5.50
N GLU A 51 -1.12 9.46 -5.87
CA GLU A 51 -0.08 10.22 -5.17
C GLU A 51 -0.32 10.35 -3.66
N SER A 52 -1.54 10.70 -3.23
CA SER A 52 -1.85 10.90 -1.81
C SER A 52 -1.80 9.61 -0.99
N CYS A 53 -2.29 8.50 -1.56
CA CYS A 53 -2.22 7.19 -0.92
C CYS A 53 -0.78 6.68 -0.85
N CYS A 54 -0.01 6.87 -1.92
CA CYS A 54 1.39 6.48 -1.97
C CYS A 54 2.23 7.27 -0.97
N SER A 55 2.05 8.60 -0.91
CA SER A 55 2.76 9.46 0.04
C SER A 55 2.52 9.03 1.49
N ALA A 56 1.27 8.72 1.84
CA ALA A 56 0.95 8.22 3.18
C ALA A 56 1.50 6.81 3.45
N TYR A 57 1.67 5.98 2.41
CA TYR A 57 2.31 4.68 2.55
C TYR A 57 3.82 4.83 2.76
N GLU A 58 4.48 5.70 2.01
CA GLU A 58 5.93 5.93 2.09
C GLU A 58 6.35 6.54 3.44
N ASP A 59 5.58 7.50 3.97
CA ASP A 59 5.86 8.16 5.25
C ASP A 59 5.43 7.35 6.50
N GLY A 60 4.82 6.18 6.32
CA GLY A 60 4.32 5.32 7.40
C GLY A 60 3.09 5.86 8.13
N SER A 61 2.37 6.83 7.55
CA SER A 61 1.15 7.42 8.11
C SER A 61 -0.16 6.84 7.55
N PHE A 62 -0.07 5.87 6.63
CA PHE A 62 -1.24 5.35 5.91
C PHE A 62 -2.36 4.89 6.85
N CYS A 63 -2.03 4.00 7.80
CA CYS A 63 -3.05 3.48 8.71
C CYS A 63 -3.59 4.56 9.64
N SER A 64 -2.76 5.49 10.12
CA SER A 64 -3.23 6.54 11.04
C SER A 64 -4.13 7.56 10.34
N ARG A 65 -3.95 7.74 9.03
CA ARG A 65 -4.83 8.55 8.18
C ARG A 65 -6.12 7.82 7.81
N PHE A 66 -6.02 6.58 7.35
CA PHE A 66 -7.13 5.94 6.64
C PHE A 66 -7.80 4.80 7.40
N HIS A 67 -7.16 4.22 8.42
CA HIS A 67 -7.67 3.11 9.24
C HIS A 67 -7.83 3.50 10.72
N LYS A 68 -7.97 4.79 11.04
CA LYS A 68 -8.05 5.30 12.42
C LYS A 68 -9.16 4.67 13.27
N ARG A 69 -10.24 4.20 12.63
CA ARG A 69 -11.41 3.60 13.29
C ARG A 69 -11.42 2.07 13.26
N GLU A 70 -10.43 1.46 12.61
CA GLU A 70 -10.28 0.01 12.59
C GLU A 70 -9.82 -0.51 13.95
N ASN A 71 -9.99 -1.81 14.19
CA ASN A 71 -9.47 -2.48 15.38
C ASN A 71 -7.97 -2.83 15.22
N GLY A 72 -7.35 -3.42 16.24
CA GLY A 72 -5.98 -3.95 16.12
C GLY A 72 -4.87 -2.91 16.33
N TRP A 73 -5.22 -1.68 16.70
CA TRP A 73 -4.25 -0.68 17.13
C TRP A 73 -3.60 -1.06 18.46
N ARG A 74 -2.26 -0.98 18.52
CA ARG A 74 -1.46 -1.21 19.72
C ARG A 74 -0.34 -0.19 19.84
N ASP A 75 0.10 0.05 21.07
CA ASP A 75 1.21 0.96 21.35
C ASP A 75 2.56 0.31 21.05
N CYS A 76 3.48 1.09 20.50
CA CYS A 76 4.90 0.77 20.50
C CYS A 76 5.39 0.67 21.96
N ALA A 77 5.98 -0.47 22.33
CA ALA A 77 6.45 -0.75 23.67
C ALA A 77 7.55 0.22 24.17
N LEU A 78 8.21 0.95 23.26
CA LEU A 78 9.32 1.85 23.59
C LEU A 78 8.97 3.34 23.53
N CYS A 79 8.06 3.75 22.63
CA CYS A 79 7.74 5.18 22.44
C CYS A 79 6.25 5.53 22.49
N GLY A 80 5.36 4.53 22.66
CA GLY A 80 3.92 4.75 22.71
C GLY A 80 3.28 5.15 21.37
N LYS A 81 4.02 5.17 20.25
CA LYS A 81 3.44 5.39 18.92
C LYS A 81 2.39 4.32 18.63
N MET A 82 1.19 4.72 18.23
CA MET A 82 0.13 3.82 17.78
C MET A 82 0.53 3.10 16.48
N LEU A 83 0.43 1.77 16.46
CA LEU A 83 0.73 0.90 15.34
C LEU A 83 -0.47 -0.01 15.05
N HIS A 84 -0.89 -0.06 13.78
CA HIS A 84 -2.03 -0.86 13.37
C HIS A 84 -1.60 -2.30 13.08
N CYS A 85 -1.96 -3.25 13.95
CA CYS A 85 -1.64 -4.66 13.77
C CYS A 85 -2.66 -5.35 12.86
N GLY A 86 -2.26 -6.47 12.24
CA GLY A 86 -3.16 -7.26 11.39
C GLY A 86 -3.49 -6.58 10.05
N CYS A 87 -2.78 -5.51 9.69
CA CYS A 87 -2.94 -4.81 8.43
C CYS A 87 -1.66 -4.96 7.60
N ILE A 88 -1.78 -5.50 6.39
CA ILE A 88 -0.64 -5.74 5.49
C ILE A 88 0.16 -4.46 5.20
N ILE A 89 -0.51 -3.31 5.22
CA ILE A 89 0.06 -2.00 4.88
C ILE A 89 1.10 -1.55 5.90
N SER A 90 0.83 -1.78 7.20
CA SER A 90 1.69 -1.37 8.32
C SER A 90 2.68 -2.46 8.75
N LEU A 91 2.70 -3.62 8.09
CA LEU A 91 3.63 -4.69 8.44
C LEU A 91 5.09 -4.23 8.38
N LYS A 92 5.44 -3.39 7.40
CA LYS A 92 6.79 -2.83 7.25
C LYS A 92 7.18 -1.87 8.37
N ASP A 93 6.21 -1.38 9.15
CA ASP A 93 6.41 -0.36 10.19
C ASP A 93 6.49 -0.96 11.61
N ILE A 94 6.35 -2.28 11.73
CA ILE A 94 6.21 -3.02 12.99
C ILE A 94 7.34 -4.05 13.15
N VAL A 95 7.96 -4.06 14.33
CA VAL A 95 8.89 -5.09 14.80
C VAL A 95 8.24 -5.88 15.93
N LEU A 96 8.27 -7.21 15.83
CA LEU A 96 7.83 -8.10 16.91
C LEU A 96 8.95 -8.23 17.95
N MET A 97 8.61 -8.16 19.23
CA MET A 97 9.58 -8.24 20.33
C MET A 97 9.53 -9.62 21.00
N ASP A 98 10.69 -10.18 21.34
CA ASP A 98 10.82 -11.54 21.90
C ASP A 98 10.14 -11.70 23.27
N PHE A 99 10.04 -10.62 24.05
CA PHE A 99 9.35 -10.58 25.35
C PHE A 99 7.87 -10.23 25.22
N GLY A 100 7.32 -10.25 23.99
CA GLY A 100 5.95 -9.86 23.69
C GLY A 100 5.79 -8.37 23.41
N GLY A 101 4.64 -8.02 22.82
CA GLY A 101 4.37 -6.68 22.34
C GLY A 101 4.99 -6.39 20.97
N ILE A 102 5.00 -5.11 20.60
CA ILE A 102 5.50 -4.63 19.30
C ILE A 102 6.29 -3.33 19.48
N CYS A 103 7.18 -3.04 18.55
CA CYS A 103 7.85 -1.75 18.43
C CYS A 103 7.67 -1.16 17.03
N CYS A 104 7.76 0.15 16.90
CA CYS A 104 7.91 0.76 15.58
C CYS A 104 9.33 0.48 15.05
N MET A 105 9.50 0.50 13.73
CA MET A 105 10.80 0.27 13.08
C MET A 105 11.93 1.14 13.65
N ASP A 106 11.68 2.43 13.90
CA ASP A 106 12.70 3.32 14.45
C ASP A 106 13.21 2.87 15.82
N CYS A 107 12.31 2.39 16.67
CA CYS A 107 12.65 1.89 18.00
C CYS A 107 13.30 0.51 17.91
N GLY A 108 12.79 -0.38 17.05
CA GLY A 108 13.37 -1.70 16.79
C GLY A 108 14.81 -1.60 16.29
N ASN A 109 15.08 -0.74 15.32
CA ASN A 109 16.43 -0.52 14.79
C ASN A 109 17.41 -0.04 15.88
N LYS A 110 16.96 0.88 16.75
CA LYS A 110 17.78 1.34 17.89
C LYS A 110 17.99 0.25 18.93
N TYR A 111 16.99 -0.59 19.18
CA TYR A 111 17.08 -1.70 20.13
C TYR A 111 18.06 -2.77 19.66
N LEU A 112 17.98 -3.19 18.39
CA LEU A 112 18.90 -4.17 17.80
C LEU A 112 20.36 -3.69 17.82
N ILE A 113 20.61 -2.39 17.61
CA ILE A 113 21.96 -1.82 17.74
C ILE A 113 22.50 -1.91 19.18
N ARG A 114 21.62 -1.88 20.19
CA ARG A 114 22.00 -1.97 21.61
C ARG A 114 22.25 -3.41 22.06
N VAL A 115 21.57 -4.38 21.46
CA VAL A 115 21.83 -5.81 21.66
C VAL A 115 22.97 -6.23 20.71
N ARG A 116 24.20 -5.79 21.01
CA ARG A 116 25.40 -6.36 20.37
C ARG A 116 25.75 -7.66 21.09
N ILE A 117 25.62 -8.77 20.37
CA ILE A 117 26.12 -10.10 20.78
C ILE A 117 27.64 -10.08 20.66
#